data_AF-A0A8T4S3L5-F1
#
_entry.id   AF-A0A8T4S3L5-F1
#
_cell.length_a   1.000
_cell.length_b   1.000
_cell.length_c   1.000
_cell.angle_alpha   90.00
_cell.angle_beta   90.00
_cell.angle_gamma   90.00
#
_symmetry.space_group_name_H-M   'P 1'
#
loop_
_entity.id
_entity.type
_entity.pdbx_description
1 polymer ?
#
loop_
_entity_poly.entity_id
_entity_poly.type
_entity_poly.pdbx_seq_one_letter_code
_entity_poly.pdbx_strand_id
1 'polypeptide(L)'
;MAIDIFPWLVMHHHRRNYLEICRPLIRRGEILIGDKSLTEGSDKGIPYHGFLFLVDGLNVFNTLIEEGMINDVYDHNERSKKIREEYDSSKPLLNFDEFSGFLMQEEGKGNDGAYIFNSKNGKVVRINEFNNNIDLPEGFSLIDKIPGNFVYDIPFPDDNSIYPNLGTKTRLAIKMTEAMKDKGIHAYQIKRSSYSNLGMGKVTHFNGNGLSEEFFFHSFYHDSVLVKGVYREYERRENSSRVSQVGPGKVLELDELVLFCNRMQMRKAA
;
A
#
# COMPACT_ATOMS: atom_id res chain seq x y z
N MET A 1 -1.50 16.85 15.19
CA MET A 1 -2.15 15.56 14.88
C MET A 1 -1.38 14.90 13.73
N ALA A 2 -1.26 13.58 13.67
CA ALA A 2 -0.64 12.91 12.53
C ALA A 2 -1.70 12.64 11.46
N ILE A 3 -1.36 12.88 10.20
CA ILE A 3 -2.18 12.58 9.02
C ILE A 3 -2.11 11.07 8.76
N ASP A 4 -3.27 10.42 8.77
CA ASP A 4 -3.39 9.06 8.26
C ASP A 4 -3.74 9.09 6.76
N ILE A 5 -2.83 8.55 5.95
CA ILE A 5 -2.99 8.52 4.49
C ILE A 5 -3.74 7.29 3.98
N PHE A 6 -4.04 6.29 4.82
CA PHE A 6 -4.74 5.09 4.36
C PHE A 6 -6.13 5.41 3.74
N PRO A 7 -7.00 6.21 4.38
CA PRO A 7 -8.27 6.62 3.77
C PRO A 7 -8.07 7.41 2.48
N TRP A 8 -7.01 8.21 2.37
CA TRP A 8 -6.70 8.94 1.12
C TRP A 8 -6.29 7.99 0.00
N LEU A 9 -5.48 6.97 0.30
CA LEU A 9 -5.12 5.94 -0.68
C LEU A 9 -6.34 5.12 -1.11
N VAL A 10 -7.24 4.76 -0.19
CA VAL A 10 -8.51 4.09 -0.52
C VAL A 10 -9.38 4.96 -1.43
N MET A 11 -9.54 6.25 -1.09
CA MET A 11 -10.31 7.17 -1.91
C MET A 11 -9.71 7.38 -3.29
N HIS A 12 -8.38 7.50 -3.39
CA HIS A 12 -7.69 7.62 -4.68
C HIS A 12 -7.85 6.32 -5.49
N HIS A 13 -7.64 5.16 -4.87
CA HIS A 13 -7.84 3.87 -5.50
C HIS A 13 -9.28 3.67 -6.01
N HIS A 14 -10.27 4.17 -5.27
CA HIS A 14 -11.67 4.14 -5.69
C HIS A 14 -11.97 5.11 -6.84
N ARG A 15 -11.61 6.40 -6.71
CA ARG A 15 -11.95 7.42 -7.70
C ARG A 15 -11.16 7.25 -8.99
N ARG A 16 -9.84 7.11 -8.87
CA ARG A 16 -8.93 7.05 -10.01
C ARG A 16 -8.85 5.64 -10.59
N ASN A 17 -8.38 4.67 -9.79
CA ASN A 17 -8.09 3.34 -10.33
C ASN A 17 -9.38 2.57 -10.65
N TYR A 18 -10.36 2.56 -9.75
CA TYR A 18 -11.61 1.86 -9.98
C TYR A 18 -12.55 2.62 -10.93
N LEU A 19 -13.08 3.79 -10.54
CA LEU A 19 -14.17 4.44 -11.29
C LEU A 19 -13.73 4.92 -12.68
N GLU A 20 -12.58 5.57 -12.79
CA GLU A 20 -12.12 6.16 -14.05
C GLU A 20 -11.41 5.14 -14.95
N ILE A 21 -10.51 4.32 -14.41
CA ILE A 21 -9.62 3.45 -15.21
C ILE A 21 -10.21 2.04 -15.40
N CYS A 22 -10.48 1.32 -14.31
CA CYS A 22 -10.80 -0.11 -14.37
C CYS A 22 -12.27 -0.39 -14.67
N ARG A 23 -13.22 0.39 -14.13
CA ARG A 23 -14.66 0.15 -14.26
C ARG A 23 -15.13 0.02 -15.72
N PRO A 24 -14.66 0.84 -16.68
CA PRO A 24 -14.99 0.66 -18.09
C PRO A 24 -14.55 -0.70 -18.67
N LEU A 25 -13.52 -1.32 -18.08
CA LEU A 25 -12.90 -2.58 -18.51
C LEU A 25 -13.53 -3.83 -17.84
N ILE A 26 -14.40 -3.65 -16.85
CA ILE A 26 -14.97 -4.78 -16.11
C ILE A 26 -16.08 -5.46 -16.92
N ARG A 27 -15.96 -6.76 -17.15
CA ARG A 27 -16.99 -7.60 -17.77
C ARG A 27 -17.08 -8.92 -17.00
N ARG A 28 -18.31 -9.38 -16.72
CA ARG A 28 -18.56 -10.64 -15.97
C ARG A 28 -17.80 -10.74 -14.64
N GLY A 29 -17.64 -9.60 -13.97
CA GLY A 29 -16.95 -9.51 -12.67
C GLY A 29 -15.42 -9.47 -12.73
N GLU A 30 -14.81 -9.37 -13.92
CA GLU A 30 -13.36 -9.39 -14.10
C GLU A 30 -12.89 -8.18 -14.92
N ILE A 31 -11.68 -7.68 -14.67
CA ILE A 31 -11.05 -6.68 -15.53
C ILE A 31 -10.45 -7.37 -16.77
N LEU A 32 -10.89 -6.94 -17.96
CA LEU A 32 -10.38 -7.44 -19.24
C LEU A 32 -9.47 -6.42 -19.93
N ILE A 33 -8.27 -6.85 -20.32
CA ILE A 33 -7.34 -6.09 -21.17
C ILE A 33 -7.35 -6.73 -22.57
N GLY A 34 -8.07 -6.11 -23.50
CA GLY A 34 -8.52 -6.78 -24.72
C GLY A 34 -9.49 -7.90 -24.34
N ASP A 35 -9.18 -9.13 -24.77
CA ASP A 35 -9.99 -10.33 -24.47
C ASP A 35 -9.41 -11.17 -23.31
N LYS A 36 -8.39 -10.66 -22.60
CA LYS A 36 -7.69 -11.41 -21.55
C LYS A 36 -8.03 -10.87 -20.16
N SER A 37 -8.42 -11.77 -19.28
CA SER A 37 -8.59 -11.48 -17.86
C SER A 37 -7.24 -11.30 -17.17
N LEU A 38 -7.20 -10.43 -16.17
CA LEU A 38 -6.00 -10.23 -15.35
C LEU A 38 -5.82 -11.43 -14.40
N THR A 39 -4.67 -12.09 -14.49
CA THR A 39 -4.32 -13.22 -13.62
C THR A 39 -3.98 -12.73 -12.22
N GLU A 40 -4.58 -13.32 -11.19
CA GLU A 40 -4.25 -13.04 -9.79
C GLU A 40 -2.75 -13.22 -9.50
N GLY A 41 -2.17 -12.31 -8.71
CA GLY A 41 -0.74 -12.23 -8.44
C GLY A 41 0.10 -11.58 -9.55
N SER A 42 -0.41 -11.47 -10.78
CA SER A 42 0.29 -10.83 -11.89
C SER A 42 0.31 -9.30 -11.76
N ASP A 43 1.43 -8.69 -12.13
CA ASP A 43 1.61 -7.25 -12.29
C ASP A 43 1.73 -6.82 -13.76
N LYS A 44 1.58 -7.76 -14.70
CA LYS A 44 1.67 -7.52 -16.15
C LYS A 44 0.34 -7.01 -16.71
N GLY A 45 0.42 -5.94 -17.51
CA GLY A 45 -0.76 -5.39 -18.21
C GLY A 45 -1.74 -4.63 -17.32
N ILE A 46 -1.36 -4.33 -16.06
CA ILE A 46 -2.22 -3.63 -15.10
C ILE A 46 -2.40 -2.17 -15.56
N PRO A 47 -3.65 -1.69 -15.76
CA PRO A 47 -3.93 -0.40 -16.39
C PRO A 47 -3.78 0.81 -15.45
N TYR A 48 -3.45 0.60 -14.19
CA TYR A 48 -3.31 1.63 -13.18
C TYR A 48 -1.96 1.57 -12.45
N HIS A 49 -1.63 2.67 -11.77
CA HIS A 49 -0.38 2.81 -11.03
C HIS A 49 -0.53 2.35 -9.57
N GLY A 50 0.54 1.76 -9.06
CA GLY A 50 0.69 1.46 -7.65
C GLY A 50 1.69 2.40 -7.01
N PHE A 51 1.57 2.55 -5.70
CA PHE A 51 2.38 3.47 -4.91
C PHE A 51 2.84 2.77 -3.65
N LEU A 52 4.03 3.12 -3.16
CA LEU A 52 4.54 2.69 -1.86
C LEU A 52 4.98 3.93 -1.09
N PHE A 53 4.40 4.15 0.08
CA PHE A 53 4.72 5.22 1.00
C PHE A 53 5.34 4.64 2.27
N LEU A 54 6.51 5.11 2.66
CA LEU A 54 7.00 5.01 4.03
C LEU A 54 6.60 6.28 4.78
N VAL A 55 5.98 6.08 5.92
CA VAL A 55 5.38 7.15 6.71
C VAL A 55 5.84 7.01 8.14
N ASP A 56 6.29 8.12 8.72
CA ASP A 56 6.37 8.26 10.16
C ASP A 56 5.82 9.63 10.58
N GLY A 57 5.99 9.97 11.85
CA GLY A 57 5.83 11.32 12.35
C GLY A 57 6.74 12.37 11.69
N LEU A 58 7.61 13.01 12.46
CA LEU A 58 8.35 14.19 12.01
C LEU A 58 9.66 13.87 11.26
N ASN A 59 10.21 12.67 11.41
CA ASN A 59 11.65 12.43 11.16
C ASN A 59 11.94 11.34 10.13
N VAL A 60 10.92 10.77 9.45
CA VAL A 60 11.06 9.59 8.58
C VAL A 60 12.19 9.77 7.59
N PHE A 61 12.28 10.95 6.97
CA PHE A 61 13.29 11.23 5.97
C PHE A 61 14.71 11.20 6.56
N ASN A 62 14.92 11.85 7.70
CA ASN A 62 16.23 11.86 8.36
C ASN A 62 16.59 10.47 8.89
N THR A 63 15.65 9.78 9.52
CA THR A 63 15.85 8.41 10.02
C THR A 63 16.22 7.46 8.89
N LEU A 64 15.54 7.50 7.74
CA LEU A 64 15.87 6.65 6.60
C LEU A 64 17.24 6.96 5.99
N ILE A 65 17.70 8.21 6.06
CA ILE A 65 19.07 8.58 5.63
C ILE A 65 20.11 8.08 6.63
N GLU A 66 19.92 8.35 7.92
CA GLU A 66 20.85 7.98 9.01
C GLU A 66 21.07 6.47 9.05
N GLU A 67 20.02 5.70 8.80
CA GLU A 67 20.05 4.24 8.81
C GLU A 67 20.48 3.64 7.45
N GLY A 68 20.88 4.46 6.48
CA GLY A 68 21.36 3.98 5.18
C GLY A 68 20.31 3.24 4.34
N MET A 69 19.03 3.58 4.54
CA MET A 69 17.90 2.88 3.91
C MET A 69 17.57 3.39 2.51
N ILE A 70 18.14 4.53 2.09
CA ILE A 70 17.90 5.11 0.76
C ILE A 70 19.14 4.83 -0.11
N ASN A 71 19.02 3.92 -1.08
CA ASN A 71 20.12 3.54 -1.99
C ASN A 71 20.62 4.72 -2.83
N ASP A 72 19.72 5.67 -3.12
CA ASP A 72 20.05 6.90 -3.85
C ASP A 72 21.10 7.79 -3.14
N VAL A 73 21.48 7.45 -1.90
CA VAL A 73 22.43 8.19 -1.06
C VAL A 73 23.84 7.57 -1.09
N TYR A 74 24.05 6.42 -1.73
CA TYR A 74 25.36 5.73 -1.73
C TYR A 74 26.48 6.47 -2.50
N ASP A 75 26.19 7.59 -3.17
CA ASP A 75 27.19 8.49 -3.78
C ASP A 75 27.19 9.91 -3.15
N HIS A 76 26.84 9.95 -1.86
CA HIS A 76 26.97 10.95 -0.80
C HIS A 76 26.95 12.48 -1.00
N ASN A 77 27.02 13.11 -2.19
CA ASN A 77 27.14 14.58 -2.23
C ASN A 77 26.06 15.35 -3.00
N GLU A 78 25.58 14.87 -4.15
CA GLU A 78 24.61 15.68 -4.93
C GLU A 78 23.18 15.15 -4.88
N ARG A 79 22.98 13.83 -5.03
CA ARG A 79 21.62 13.27 -5.12
C ARG A 79 20.88 13.34 -3.79
N SER A 80 21.52 12.99 -2.68
CA SER A 80 20.94 13.09 -1.34
C SER A 80 20.59 14.54 -0.98
N LYS A 81 21.46 15.47 -1.38
CA LYS A 81 21.22 16.91 -1.21
C LYS A 81 20.02 17.36 -2.03
N LYS A 82 19.92 16.94 -3.29
CA LYS A 82 18.77 17.23 -4.16
C LYS A 82 17.47 16.65 -3.60
N ILE A 83 17.45 15.39 -3.16
CA ILE A 83 16.26 14.78 -2.55
C ILE A 83 15.87 15.55 -1.28
N ARG A 84 16.84 15.97 -0.47
CA ARG A 84 16.58 16.81 0.72
C ARG A 84 16.00 18.16 0.34
N GLU A 85 16.55 18.84 -0.67
CA GLU A 85 16.03 20.11 -1.18
C GLU A 85 14.61 19.95 -1.73
N GLU A 86 14.33 18.88 -2.48
CA GLU A 86 12.99 18.54 -2.98
C GLU A 86 12.02 18.27 -1.82
N TYR A 87 12.43 17.53 -0.81
CA TYR A 87 11.62 17.27 0.39
C TYR A 87 11.34 18.56 1.16
N ASP A 88 12.37 19.38 1.41
CA ASP A 88 12.25 20.60 2.18
C ASP A 88 11.41 21.67 1.47
N SER A 89 11.49 21.72 0.14
CA SER A 89 10.68 22.59 -0.72
C SER A 89 9.31 22.00 -1.10
N SER A 90 9.04 20.73 -0.76
CA SER A 90 7.76 20.09 -1.10
C SER A 90 6.58 20.85 -0.49
N LYS A 91 5.56 21.07 -1.31
CA LYS A 91 4.29 21.61 -0.83
C LYS A 91 3.63 20.57 0.09
N PRO A 92 3.26 20.94 1.33
CA PRO A 92 2.47 20.07 2.19
C PRO A 92 1.19 19.56 1.52
N LEU A 93 0.91 18.27 1.68
CA LEU A 93 -0.34 17.63 1.30
C LEU A 93 -1.19 17.48 2.56
N LEU A 94 -2.11 18.42 2.77
CA LEU A 94 -2.88 18.53 4.03
C LEU A 94 -4.30 18.00 3.91
N ASN A 95 -4.76 17.71 2.69
CA ASN A 95 -6.06 17.15 2.42
C ASN A 95 -6.02 16.17 1.24
N PHE A 96 -7.14 15.46 1.04
CA PHE A 96 -7.27 14.46 0.00
C PHE A 96 -7.04 15.02 -1.41
N ASP A 97 -7.53 16.22 -1.73
CA ASP A 97 -7.44 16.76 -3.08
C ASP A 97 -5.99 17.10 -3.46
N GLU A 98 -5.23 17.67 -2.52
CA GLU A 98 -3.79 17.89 -2.68
C GLU A 98 -3.03 16.57 -2.84
N PHE A 99 -3.35 15.59 -2.00
CA PHE A 99 -2.74 14.26 -2.06
C PHE A 99 -3.03 13.53 -3.38
N SER A 100 -4.29 13.49 -3.81
CA SER A 100 -4.68 12.87 -5.07
C SER A 100 -4.09 13.59 -6.27
N GLY A 101 -4.04 14.93 -6.23
CA GLY A 101 -3.39 15.73 -7.27
C GLY A 101 -1.89 15.43 -7.39
N PHE A 102 -1.20 15.24 -6.26
CA PHE A 102 0.19 14.79 -6.24
C PHE A 102 0.35 13.40 -6.88
N LEU A 103 -0.46 12.41 -6.49
CA LEU A 103 -0.39 11.07 -7.07
C LEU A 103 -0.58 11.08 -8.59
N MET A 104 -1.56 11.83 -9.09
CA MET A 104 -1.82 11.96 -10.53
C MET A 104 -0.65 12.58 -11.31
N GLN A 105 0.08 13.52 -10.70
CA GLN A 105 1.30 14.07 -11.31
C GLN A 105 2.43 13.04 -11.35
N GLU A 106 2.52 12.20 -10.33
CA GLU A 106 3.55 11.17 -10.23
C GLU A 106 3.31 9.96 -11.16
N GLU A 107 2.05 9.65 -11.51
CA GLU A 107 1.71 8.61 -12.51
C GLU A 107 2.50 8.78 -13.82
N GLY A 108 2.71 10.03 -14.24
CA GLY A 108 3.44 10.36 -15.47
C GLY A 108 4.97 10.28 -15.38
N LYS A 109 5.54 10.12 -14.17
CA LYS A 109 6.99 10.16 -13.93
C LYS A 109 7.63 8.77 -13.85
N GLY A 110 6.94 7.72 -14.29
CA GLY A 110 7.47 6.35 -14.40
C GLY A 110 6.99 5.38 -13.32
N ASN A 111 7.27 4.08 -13.53
CA ASN A 111 6.67 2.97 -12.77
C ASN A 111 7.46 2.53 -11.52
N ASP A 112 8.68 3.03 -11.34
CA ASP A 112 9.56 2.65 -10.23
C ASP A 112 9.91 3.86 -9.37
N GLY A 113 9.61 3.72 -8.09
CA GLY A 113 9.79 4.72 -7.07
C GLY A 113 8.96 4.36 -5.84
N ALA A 114 9.33 4.98 -4.74
CA ALA A 114 8.58 4.97 -3.50
C ALA A 114 8.64 6.37 -2.89
N TYR A 115 7.78 6.61 -1.90
CA TYR A 115 7.57 7.93 -1.36
C TYR A 115 7.85 7.92 0.13
N ILE A 116 8.44 9.00 0.60
CA ILE A 116 8.61 9.27 2.02
C ILE A 116 7.63 10.37 2.35
N PHE A 117 6.72 10.12 3.29
CA PHE A 117 5.68 11.08 3.68
C PHE A 117 5.71 11.34 5.19
N ASN A 118 5.76 12.62 5.54
CA ASN A 118 5.76 13.07 6.92
C ASN A 118 4.33 13.34 7.37
N SER A 119 3.80 12.48 8.22
CA SER A 119 2.42 12.58 8.66
C SER A 119 2.13 13.84 9.50
N LYS A 120 3.14 14.53 10.03
CA LYS A 120 2.93 15.68 10.93
C LYS A 120 2.82 17.00 10.18
N ASN A 121 3.52 17.14 9.06
CA ASN A 121 3.53 18.37 8.27
C ASN A 121 3.10 18.17 6.80
N GLY A 122 2.76 16.95 6.39
CA GLY A 122 2.28 16.63 5.05
C GLY A 122 3.34 16.70 3.95
N LYS A 123 4.63 16.86 4.28
CA LYS A 123 5.71 16.88 3.29
C LYS A 123 5.91 15.51 2.67
N VAL A 124 6.23 15.50 1.40
CA VAL A 124 6.43 14.28 0.62
C VAL A 124 7.63 14.42 -0.29
N VAL A 125 8.38 13.34 -0.47
CA VAL A 125 9.39 13.26 -1.53
C VAL A 125 9.35 11.89 -2.16
N ARG A 126 9.61 11.84 -3.46
CA ARG A 126 9.83 10.58 -4.17
C ARG A 126 11.30 10.20 -4.07
N ILE A 127 11.55 8.93 -3.86
CA ILE A 127 12.85 8.33 -4.04
C ILE A 127 12.76 7.24 -5.12
N ASN A 128 13.87 6.95 -5.78
CA ASN A 128 13.86 5.95 -6.84
C ASN A 128 14.01 4.54 -6.26
N GLU A 129 14.91 4.36 -5.30
CA GLU A 129 15.18 3.05 -4.72
C GLU A 129 15.52 3.12 -3.22
N PHE A 130 14.89 2.23 -2.45
CA PHE A 130 15.29 1.92 -1.08
C PHE A 130 16.31 0.78 -1.08
N ASN A 131 17.12 0.72 -0.02
CA ASN A 131 18.01 -0.40 0.24
C ASN A 131 17.21 -1.69 0.39
N ASN A 132 17.49 -2.67 -0.48
CA ASN A 132 16.85 -3.98 -0.47
C ASN A 132 17.57 -4.99 0.46
N ASN A 133 18.78 -4.66 0.90
CA ASN A 133 19.64 -5.45 1.79
C ASN A 133 19.52 -4.96 3.24
N ILE A 134 18.30 -5.02 3.76
CA ILE A 134 17.99 -4.58 5.12
C ILE A 134 18.36 -5.69 6.11
N ASP A 135 19.12 -5.36 7.14
CA ASP A 135 19.40 -6.24 8.26
C ASP A 135 18.12 -6.48 9.06
N LEU A 136 17.77 -7.76 9.24
CA LEU A 136 16.54 -8.18 9.91
C LEU A 136 16.88 -9.03 11.13
N PRO A 137 16.04 -9.02 12.18
CA PRO A 137 16.26 -9.85 13.36
C PRO A 137 16.39 -11.33 12.99
N GLU A 138 17.21 -12.06 13.76
CA GLU A 138 17.30 -13.51 13.61
C GLU A 138 15.92 -14.17 13.76
N GLY A 139 15.62 -15.13 12.89
CA GLY A 139 14.31 -15.79 12.86
C GLY A 139 13.17 -14.96 12.25
N PHE A 140 13.46 -13.79 11.69
CA PHE A 140 12.45 -13.02 10.94
C PHE A 140 11.87 -13.84 9.78
N SER A 141 10.54 -13.85 9.71
CA SER A 141 9.79 -14.52 8.65
C SER A 141 8.77 -13.57 8.02
N LEU A 142 8.84 -13.41 6.69
CA LEU A 142 7.91 -12.55 5.96
C LEU A 142 6.46 -13.03 6.07
N ILE A 143 6.24 -14.35 6.09
CA ILE A 143 4.89 -14.95 6.14
C ILE A 143 4.17 -14.70 7.47
N ASP A 144 4.91 -14.43 8.55
CA ASP A 144 4.35 -14.10 9.85
C ASP A 144 3.73 -12.70 9.88
N LYS A 145 4.13 -11.84 8.94
CA LYS A 145 3.65 -10.46 8.85
C LYS A 145 2.38 -10.31 8.00
N ILE A 146 1.88 -11.39 7.40
CA ILE A 146 0.71 -11.37 6.52
C ILE A 146 -0.22 -12.59 6.73
N PRO A 147 -1.52 -12.46 6.47
CA PRO A 147 -2.43 -13.60 6.49
C PRO A 147 -2.18 -14.55 5.31
N GLY A 148 -2.63 -15.81 5.41
CA GLY A 148 -2.42 -16.84 4.38
C GLY A 148 -3.06 -16.53 3.02
N ASN A 149 -4.13 -15.73 3.01
CA ASN A 149 -4.84 -15.28 1.81
C ASN A 149 -4.42 -13.87 1.34
N PHE A 150 -3.20 -13.44 1.69
CA PHE A 150 -2.74 -12.10 1.36
C PHE A 150 -2.54 -11.89 -0.15
N VAL A 151 -1.88 -12.84 -0.82
CA VAL A 151 -1.59 -12.79 -2.26
C VAL A 151 -2.75 -13.33 -3.09
N TYR A 152 -3.48 -14.30 -2.55
CA TYR A 152 -4.56 -15.01 -3.23
C TYR A 152 -5.81 -15.03 -2.35
N ASP A 153 -6.97 -14.76 -2.93
CA ASP A 153 -8.22 -14.69 -2.18
C ASP A 153 -8.58 -16.02 -1.49
N ILE A 154 -8.28 -17.13 -2.17
CA ILE A 154 -8.34 -18.47 -1.58
C ILE A 154 -6.99 -18.77 -0.92
N PRO A 155 -6.96 -19.06 0.39
CA PRO A 155 -5.72 -19.39 1.07
C PRO A 155 -5.12 -20.68 0.50
N PHE A 156 -3.81 -20.67 0.28
CA PHE A 156 -3.07 -21.89 -0.05
C PHE A 156 -2.97 -22.81 1.18
N PRO A 157 -2.93 -24.14 0.97
CA PRO A 157 -2.73 -25.09 2.06
C PRO A 157 -1.30 -25.09 2.63
N ASP A 158 -0.32 -24.51 1.92
CA ASP A 158 1.09 -24.46 2.34
C ASP A 158 1.64 -23.02 2.22
N ASP A 159 2.30 -22.55 3.27
CA ASP A 159 2.92 -21.22 3.37
C ASP A 159 4.11 -21.03 2.40
N ASN A 160 4.74 -22.13 1.96
CA ASN A 160 5.85 -22.08 1.00
C ASN A 160 5.43 -21.54 -0.39
N SER A 161 4.14 -21.56 -0.73
CA SER A 161 3.64 -21.04 -2.00
C SER A 161 3.44 -19.52 -2.01
N ILE A 162 3.38 -18.88 -0.82
CA ILE A 162 3.12 -17.43 -0.70
C ILE A 162 4.39 -16.64 -1.06
N TYR A 163 5.55 -17.11 -0.62
CA TYR A 163 6.81 -16.36 -0.71
C TYR A 163 7.26 -16.02 -2.14
N PRO A 164 7.24 -16.98 -3.11
CA PRO A 164 7.66 -16.69 -4.49
C PRO A 164 6.77 -15.64 -5.17
N ASN A 165 5.51 -15.54 -4.75
CA ASN A 165 4.50 -14.71 -5.38
C ASN A 165 4.35 -13.32 -4.71
N LEU A 166 5.07 -13.07 -3.60
CA LEU A 166 5.05 -11.78 -2.94
C LEU A 166 5.93 -10.77 -3.70
N GLY A 167 5.33 -9.77 -4.34
CA GLY A 167 6.08 -8.78 -5.13
C GLY A 167 7.15 -8.00 -4.33
N THR A 168 8.22 -7.57 -5.00
CA THR A 168 9.39 -6.91 -4.38
C THR A 168 9.03 -5.70 -3.51
N LYS A 169 8.14 -4.81 -3.99
CA LYS A 169 7.71 -3.63 -3.21
C LYS A 169 6.97 -3.99 -1.93
N THR A 170 6.21 -5.09 -1.93
CA THR A 170 5.53 -5.55 -0.72
C THR A 170 6.50 -6.22 0.25
N ARG A 171 7.46 -7.02 -0.25
CA ARG A 171 8.55 -7.54 0.61
C ARG A 171 9.28 -6.38 1.28
N LEU A 172 9.62 -5.34 0.51
CA LEU A 172 10.26 -4.14 1.02
C LEU A 172 9.40 -3.43 2.09
N ALA A 173 8.11 -3.20 1.84
CA ALA A 173 7.20 -2.60 2.82
C ALA A 173 7.21 -3.33 4.18
N ILE A 174 7.20 -4.67 4.15
CA ILE A 174 7.23 -5.49 5.36
C ILE A 174 8.62 -5.43 6.02
N LYS A 175 9.70 -5.56 5.26
CA LYS A 175 11.07 -5.51 5.79
C LYS A 175 11.38 -4.16 6.44
N MET A 176 11.00 -3.06 5.78
CA MET A 176 11.22 -1.69 6.27
C MET A 176 10.50 -1.44 7.60
N THR A 177 9.24 -1.86 7.70
CA THR A 177 8.46 -1.68 8.93
C THR A 177 8.95 -2.56 10.08
N GLU A 178 9.54 -3.72 9.79
CA GLU A 178 10.19 -4.53 10.82
C GLU A 178 11.51 -3.94 11.29
N ALA A 179 12.42 -3.62 10.36
CA ALA A 179 13.72 -3.06 10.69
C ALA A 179 13.62 -1.73 11.46
N MET A 180 12.53 -0.99 11.22
CA MET A 180 12.27 0.31 11.83
C MET A 180 11.10 0.28 12.82
N LYS A 181 10.82 -0.90 13.40
CA LYS A 181 9.70 -1.09 14.33
C LYS A 181 9.74 -0.12 15.51
N ASP A 182 10.93 0.07 16.09
CA ASP A 182 11.11 0.95 17.26
C ASP A 182 11.03 2.44 16.92
N LYS A 183 11.15 2.78 15.63
CA LYS A 183 10.96 4.14 15.12
C LYS A 183 9.50 4.44 14.79
N GLY A 184 8.63 3.43 14.81
CA GLY A 184 7.22 3.57 14.45
C GLY A 184 7.02 3.93 12.98
N ILE A 185 7.83 3.36 12.07
CA ILE A 185 7.62 3.53 10.63
C ILE A 185 6.49 2.61 10.17
N HIS A 186 5.63 3.17 9.33
CA HIS A 186 4.53 2.50 8.67
C HIS A 186 4.78 2.47 7.16
N ALA A 187 4.27 1.44 6.49
CA ALA A 187 4.30 1.35 5.03
C ALA A 187 2.88 1.24 4.49
N TYR A 188 2.50 2.16 3.61
CA TYR A 188 1.21 2.17 2.93
C TYR A 188 1.42 1.92 1.45
N GLN A 189 0.59 1.06 0.86
CA GLN A 189 0.75 0.67 -0.54
C GLN A 189 -0.58 0.65 -1.27
N ILE A 190 -0.60 1.11 -2.52
CA ILE A 190 -1.53 0.63 -3.54
C ILE A 190 -0.78 -0.40 -4.37
N LYS A 191 -1.14 -1.67 -4.26
CA LYS A 191 -0.53 -2.76 -5.00
C LYS A 191 -1.02 -2.76 -6.45
N ARG A 192 -0.13 -3.05 -7.40
CA ARG A 192 -0.48 -3.29 -8.80
C ARG A 192 -0.90 -4.74 -9.04
N SER A 193 -0.29 -5.67 -8.31
CA SER A 193 -0.56 -7.09 -8.48
C SER A 193 -2.05 -7.36 -8.29
N SER A 194 -2.66 -7.97 -9.32
CA SER A 194 -4.07 -8.36 -9.33
C SER A 194 -4.41 -9.20 -8.11
N TYR A 195 -5.58 -8.96 -7.51
CA TYR A 195 -6.11 -9.75 -6.42
C TYR A 195 -7.57 -10.12 -6.67
N SER A 196 -7.96 -11.31 -6.21
CA SER A 196 -9.27 -11.92 -6.40
C SER A 196 -9.65 -12.09 -7.88
N ASN A 197 -10.86 -12.61 -8.11
CA ASN A 197 -11.46 -12.73 -9.43
C ASN A 197 -11.57 -11.38 -10.18
N LEU A 198 -11.70 -10.26 -9.47
CA LEU A 198 -11.81 -8.95 -10.12
C LEU A 198 -10.53 -8.55 -10.86
N GLY A 199 -9.36 -8.96 -10.35
CA GLY A 199 -8.07 -8.64 -10.94
C GLY A 199 -7.55 -7.24 -10.59
N MET A 200 -8.07 -6.59 -9.54
CA MET A 200 -7.57 -5.32 -9.03
C MET A 200 -6.77 -5.52 -7.76
N GLY A 201 -5.69 -4.77 -7.60
CA GLY A 201 -4.82 -4.85 -6.43
C GLY A 201 -5.45 -4.24 -5.19
N LYS A 202 -4.73 -4.37 -4.07
CA LYS A 202 -5.19 -3.90 -2.76
C LYS A 202 -4.53 -2.60 -2.34
N VAL A 203 -5.20 -1.85 -1.47
CA VAL A 203 -4.57 -0.87 -0.58
C VAL A 203 -4.19 -1.58 0.71
N THR A 204 -2.96 -1.42 1.18
CA THR A 204 -2.45 -2.10 2.38
C THR A 204 -1.71 -1.14 3.28
N HIS A 205 -1.78 -1.36 4.59
CA HIS A 205 -1.00 -0.67 5.60
C HIS A 205 -0.29 -1.70 6.48
N PHE A 206 1.04 -1.60 6.51
CA PHE A 206 1.93 -2.38 7.37
C PHE A 206 2.52 -1.50 8.48
N ASN A 207 2.69 -2.08 9.65
CA ASN A 207 3.49 -1.54 10.76
C ASN A 207 4.45 -2.64 11.26
N GLY A 208 5.23 -2.36 12.32
CA GLY A 208 6.19 -3.35 12.85
C GLY A 208 5.58 -4.64 13.41
N ASN A 209 4.25 -4.75 13.52
CA ASN A 209 3.57 -6.00 13.85
C ASN A 209 3.10 -6.78 12.62
N GLY A 210 3.20 -6.21 11.42
CA GLY A 210 2.78 -6.81 10.15
C GLY A 210 1.66 -6.01 9.48
N LEU A 211 0.85 -6.68 8.65
CA LEU A 211 -0.34 -6.09 8.05
C LEU A 211 -1.28 -5.63 9.16
N SER A 212 -1.69 -4.37 9.10
CA SER A 212 -2.60 -3.74 10.07
C SER A 212 -4.00 -3.56 9.49
N GLU A 213 -4.09 -3.18 8.22
CA GLU A 213 -5.36 -3.03 7.52
C GLU A 213 -5.15 -3.18 6.00
N GLU A 214 -6.20 -3.65 5.33
CA GLU A 214 -6.24 -3.70 3.87
C GLU A 214 -7.63 -3.31 3.35
N PHE A 215 -7.64 -2.82 2.12
CA PHE A 215 -8.85 -2.57 1.36
C PHE A 215 -8.68 -3.11 -0.06
N PHE A 216 -9.70 -3.76 -0.60
CA PHE A 216 -9.72 -4.23 -1.98
C PHE A 216 -11.13 -4.28 -2.56
N PHE A 217 -11.23 -4.33 -3.88
CA PHE A 217 -12.50 -4.53 -4.56
C PHE A 217 -12.68 -6.02 -4.87
N HIS A 218 -13.91 -6.51 -4.69
CA HIS A 218 -14.25 -7.91 -4.93
C HIS A 218 -15.56 -8.01 -5.72
N SER A 219 -15.64 -8.98 -6.64
CA SER A 219 -16.84 -9.25 -7.43
C SER A 219 -17.59 -10.45 -6.84
N PHE A 220 -18.83 -10.22 -6.39
CA PHE A 220 -19.60 -11.23 -5.65
C PHE A 220 -20.50 -12.12 -6.52
N TYR A 221 -20.64 -11.81 -7.82
CA TYR A 221 -21.42 -12.61 -8.76
C TYR A 221 -20.77 -12.61 -10.15
N HIS A 222 -20.76 -13.77 -10.83
CA HIS A 222 -20.23 -13.88 -12.19
C HIS A 222 -21.16 -13.25 -13.25
N ASP A 223 -22.47 -13.23 -12.99
CA ASP A 223 -23.47 -12.80 -13.99
C ASP A 223 -24.07 -11.41 -13.74
N SER A 224 -23.95 -10.87 -12.53
CA SER A 224 -24.28 -9.47 -12.22
C SER A 224 -23.01 -8.79 -11.74
N VAL A 225 -22.59 -7.71 -12.42
CA VAL A 225 -21.35 -6.98 -12.09
C VAL A 225 -21.56 -6.22 -10.77
N LEU A 226 -21.60 -6.95 -9.65
CA LEU A 226 -21.69 -6.40 -8.31
C LEU A 226 -20.30 -6.40 -7.70
N VAL A 227 -19.61 -5.28 -7.89
CA VAL A 227 -18.31 -5.01 -7.28
C VAL A 227 -18.54 -4.23 -6.00
N LYS A 228 -17.97 -4.73 -4.89
CA LYS A 228 -18.01 -4.06 -3.58
C LYS A 228 -16.60 -3.83 -3.05
N GLY A 229 -16.46 -2.86 -2.16
CA GLY A 229 -15.24 -2.68 -1.37
C GLY A 229 -15.23 -3.64 -0.18
N VAL A 230 -14.08 -4.22 0.13
CA VAL A 230 -13.86 -5.05 1.31
C VAL A 230 -12.73 -4.44 2.13
N TYR A 231 -13.02 -4.11 3.39
CA TYR A 231 -12.06 -3.61 4.35
C TYR A 231 -11.83 -4.63 5.46
N ARG A 232 -10.57 -4.89 5.81
CA ARG A 232 -10.19 -5.80 6.90
C ARG A 232 -9.13 -5.13 7.78
N GLU A 233 -9.26 -5.38 9.08
CA GLU A 233 -8.26 -5.01 10.10
C GLU A 233 -7.56 -6.28 10.56
N TYR A 234 -6.32 -6.15 11.00
CA TYR A 234 -5.47 -7.25 11.41
C TYR A 234 -4.70 -6.90 12.68
N GLU A 235 -4.50 -7.91 13.52
CA GLU A 235 -3.71 -7.81 14.74
C GLU A 235 -2.84 -9.06 14.93
N ARG A 236 -1.70 -8.89 15.59
CA ARG A 236 -0.91 -10.03 16.08
C ARG A 236 -1.41 -10.42 17.47
N ARG A 237 -2.02 -11.59 17.58
CA ARG A 237 -2.51 -12.11 18.87
C ARG A 237 -1.37 -12.64 19.71
N GLU A 238 -1.50 -12.52 21.03
CA GLU A 238 -0.62 -13.20 21.98
C GLU A 238 -0.66 -14.71 21.69
N ASN A 239 0.51 -15.32 21.45
CA ASN A 239 0.71 -16.72 21.06
C ASN A 239 0.48 -17.08 19.58
N SER A 240 0.23 -16.11 18.69
CA SER A 240 0.25 -16.36 17.24
C SER A 240 1.57 -15.89 16.62
N SER A 241 2.20 -16.75 15.82
CA SER A 241 3.34 -16.32 14.99
C SER A 241 2.87 -15.31 13.93
N ARG A 242 1.64 -15.44 13.44
CA ARG A 242 1.07 -14.66 12.32
C ARG A 242 0.07 -13.59 12.76
N VAL A 243 -0.05 -12.54 11.95
CA VAL A 243 -1.19 -11.61 12.01
C VAL A 243 -2.50 -12.33 11.64
N SER A 244 -3.58 -11.93 12.30
CA SER A 244 -4.91 -12.51 12.12
C SER A 244 -5.96 -11.42 11.96
N GLN A 245 -7.01 -11.69 11.18
CA GLN A 245 -8.06 -10.72 10.93
C GLN A 245 -8.85 -10.43 12.22
N VAL A 246 -9.15 -9.15 12.46
CA VAL A 246 -10.01 -8.67 13.53
C VAL A 246 -11.45 -8.65 13.02
N GLY A 247 -12.27 -9.59 13.54
CA GLY A 247 -13.68 -9.71 13.16
C GLY A 247 -13.92 -10.12 11.70
N PRO A 248 -15.16 -10.01 11.21
CA PRO A 248 -15.56 -10.52 9.88
C PRO A 248 -15.11 -9.67 8.69
N GLY A 249 -14.52 -8.49 8.92
CA GLY A 249 -14.30 -7.49 7.87
C GLY A 249 -15.59 -6.74 7.52
N LYS A 250 -15.46 -5.66 6.75
CA LYS A 250 -16.58 -4.81 6.33
C LYS A 250 -16.69 -4.87 4.82
N VAL A 251 -17.87 -5.23 4.33
CA VAL A 251 -18.24 -5.12 2.92
C VAL A 251 -18.99 -3.79 2.76
N LEU A 252 -18.57 -2.99 1.78
CA LEU A 252 -19.02 -1.62 1.58
C LEU A 252 -19.58 -1.48 0.18
N GLU A 253 -20.77 -0.89 0.07
CA GLU A 253 -21.24 -0.42 -1.23
C GLU A 253 -20.37 0.74 -1.72
N LEU A 254 -20.30 0.91 -3.04
CA LEU A 254 -19.36 1.88 -3.65
C LEU A 254 -19.67 3.32 -3.28
N ASP A 255 -20.94 3.66 -3.08
CA ASP A 255 -21.43 4.97 -2.62
C ASP A 255 -21.17 5.21 -1.13
N GLU A 256 -21.05 4.15 -0.33
CA GLU A 256 -20.72 4.23 1.10
C GLU A 256 -19.22 4.50 1.36
N LEU A 257 -18.35 4.27 0.38
CA LEU A 257 -16.89 4.36 0.55
C LEU A 257 -16.41 5.74 1.00
N VAL A 258 -16.99 6.81 0.47
CA VAL A 258 -16.63 8.19 0.85
C VAL A 258 -16.96 8.43 2.32
N LEU A 259 -18.16 8.03 2.75
CA LEU A 259 -18.60 8.18 4.14
C LEU A 259 -17.78 7.31 5.09
N PHE A 260 -17.39 6.11 4.65
CA PHE A 260 -16.49 5.23 5.38
C PHE A 260 -15.10 5.87 5.58
N CYS A 261 -14.48 6.39 4.52
CA CYS A 261 -13.16 7.03 4.59
C CYS A 261 -13.16 8.28 5.48
N ASN A 262 -14.19 9.12 5.38
CA ASN A 262 -14.35 10.29 6.25
C ASN A 262 -14.47 9.87 7.73
N ARG A 263 -15.22 8.81 8.03
CA ARG A 263 -15.33 8.27 9.41
C ARG A 263 -14.01 7.71 9.92
N MET A 264 -13.21 7.06 9.08
CA MET A 264 -11.87 6.59 9.47
C MET A 264 -10.95 7.75 9.85
N GLN A 265 -10.93 8.82 9.04
CA GLN A 265 -10.13 10.01 9.32
C GLN A 265 -10.52 10.65 10.65
N MET A 266 -11.81 10.83 10.91
CA MET A 266 -12.28 11.40 12.17
C MET A 266 -11.91 10.55 13.39
N ARG A 267 -11.96 9.21 13.28
CA ARG A 267 -11.62 8.31 14.38
C ARG A 267 -10.14 8.34 14.75
N LYS A 268 -9.26 8.47 13.74
CA LYS A 268 -7.81 8.53 13.96
C LYS A 268 -7.31 9.94 14.32
N ALA A 269 -8.17 10.93 14.17
CA ALA A 269 -7.93 12.31 14.59
C ALA A 269 -8.27 12.55 16.08
N ALA A 270 -9.19 11.78 16.64
CA ALA A 270 -9.59 11.87 18.05
C ALA A 270 -8.56 11.23 18.99
#